data_AF-A0A9D2S7U2-F1
#
_entry.id   AF-A0A9D2S7U2-F1
#
_cell.length_a   1.000
_cell.length_b   1.000
_cell.length_c   1.000
_cell.angle_alpha   90.00
_cell.angle_beta   90.00
_cell.angle_gamma   90.00
#
_symmetry.space_group_name_H-M   'P 1'
#
loop_
_entity.id
_entity.type
_entity.pdbx_description
1 polymer ?
#
loop_
_entity_poly.entity_id
_entity_poly.type
_entity_poly.pdbx_seq_one_letter_code
_entity_poly.pdbx_strand_id
1 'polypeptide(L)'
;MYVTDLVIDNHMHVANSDGIDICGGTNIKIEHGFIATGDDGIVLKPSDYEIRNVDKTDCIISSYANCFKIGTETQMDVSGVTVKNCYFFLPSGITGGYSGIAIESCDGSNVSDISVSDIKMDGISSPLLIWLGNRFKYDKEEVGSIHGVNISNVTAANTEMPSAITGCIDDENKTHYVQNVALNNINVSCRDTGEDLCICKTIGESAMSGYPDITRVSHIYFISHELSKYWDLPCYAMAVRHVQNVTYDDYSVTPRTCNTRDKFYVDDVK
;
A
#
# COMPACT_ATOMS: atom_id res chain seq x y z
N MET A 1 16.07 11.23 -15.10
CA MET A 1 14.86 11.75 -15.80
C MET A 1 14.21 12.81 -14.92
N TYR A 2 13.69 13.89 -15.49
CA TYR A 2 12.99 14.92 -14.71
C TYR A 2 11.65 15.27 -15.36
N VAL A 3 10.56 15.18 -14.60
CA VAL A 3 9.19 15.50 -15.00
C VAL A 3 8.65 16.53 -14.00
N THR A 4 8.20 17.68 -14.47
CA THR A 4 7.71 18.78 -13.61
C THR A 4 6.53 19.50 -14.27
N ASP A 5 5.69 20.13 -13.47
CA ASP A 5 4.59 21.01 -13.91
C ASP A 5 3.61 20.31 -14.87
N LEU A 6 3.25 19.08 -14.53
CA LEU A 6 2.40 18.21 -15.36
C LEU A 6 0.96 18.16 -14.83
N VAL A 7 0.01 18.10 -15.77
CA VAL A 7 -1.39 17.78 -15.50
C VAL A 7 -1.78 16.54 -16.28
N ILE A 8 -2.19 15.49 -15.57
CA ILE A 8 -2.86 14.30 -16.12
C ILE A 8 -4.30 14.33 -15.63
N ASP A 9 -5.25 14.38 -16.56
CA ASP A 9 -6.70 14.36 -16.27
C ASP A 9 -7.34 13.23 -17.08
N ASN A 10 -7.13 12.01 -16.62
CA ASN A 10 -7.64 10.80 -17.23
C ASN A 10 -9.11 10.59 -16.87
N HIS A 11 -9.83 9.85 -17.72
CA HIS A 11 -11.19 9.43 -17.40
C HIS A 11 -11.18 8.43 -16.23
N MET A 12 -11.55 8.90 -15.03
CA MET A 12 -11.38 8.14 -13.79
C MET A 12 -12.23 6.86 -13.68
N HIS A 13 -13.20 6.61 -14.57
CA HIS A 13 -13.98 5.36 -14.58
C HIS A 13 -13.49 4.32 -15.60
N VAL A 14 -12.24 4.41 -16.04
CA VAL A 14 -11.61 3.41 -16.93
C VAL A 14 -10.58 2.61 -16.15
N ALA A 15 -10.69 1.28 -16.21
CA ALA A 15 -9.72 0.37 -15.60
C ALA A 15 -8.33 0.52 -16.26
N ASN A 16 -7.26 0.29 -15.49
CA ASN A 16 -5.87 0.33 -15.97
C ASN A 16 -5.50 1.67 -16.63
N SER A 17 -6.13 2.74 -16.17
CA SER A 17 -5.75 4.10 -16.48
C SER A 17 -4.85 4.61 -15.37
N ASP A 18 -3.59 4.19 -15.41
CA ASP A 18 -2.56 4.67 -14.48
C ASP A 18 -2.14 6.09 -14.89
N GLY A 19 -1.64 6.88 -13.94
CA GLY A 19 -1.13 8.21 -14.21
C GLY A 19 0.28 8.14 -14.80
N ILE A 20 1.26 7.71 -13.99
CA ILE A 20 2.66 7.58 -14.41
C ILE A 20 3.20 6.21 -14.00
N ASP A 21 3.58 5.41 -15.00
CA ASP A 21 4.30 4.15 -14.83
C ASP A 21 5.80 4.38 -15.03
N ILE A 22 6.60 4.16 -13.97
CA ILE A 22 8.06 4.07 -14.08
C ILE A 22 8.42 2.60 -14.12
N CYS A 23 8.91 2.13 -15.28
CA CYS A 23 9.26 0.72 -15.48
C CYS A 23 10.77 0.43 -15.41
N GLY A 24 11.57 1.42 -14.98
CA GLY A 24 13.02 1.31 -14.95
C GLY A 24 13.72 2.66 -14.91
N GLY A 25 14.89 2.71 -14.29
CA GLY A 25 15.82 3.83 -14.41
C GLY A 25 16.40 4.31 -13.09
N THR A 26 17.33 5.26 -13.18
CA THR A 26 17.97 5.86 -12.02
C THR A 26 17.92 7.38 -12.06
N ASN A 27 17.90 8.02 -10.88
CA ASN A 27 17.86 9.47 -10.71
C ASN A 27 16.65 10.06 -11.42
N ILE A 28 15.48 9.66 -10.95
CA ILE A 28 14.18 10.06 -11.47
C ILE A 28 13.57 11.07 -10.53
N LYS A 29 13.10 12.18 -11.06
CA LYS A 29 12.48 13.23 -10.27
C LYS A 29 11.14 13.59 -10.90
N ILE A 30 10.08 13.55 -10.08
CA ILE A 30 8.71 13.93 -10.47
C ILE A 30 8.23 14.98 -9.48
N GLU A 31 7.93 16.18 -9.96
CA GLU A 31 7.54 17.29 -9.09
C GLU A 31 6.34 18.06 -9.61
N HIS A 32 5.62 18.68 -8.69
CA HIS A 32 4.65 19.73 -9.00
C HIS A 32 3.61 19.31 -10.06
N GLY A 33 2.98 18.16 -9.81
CA GLY A 33 2.05 17.53 -10.73
C GLY A 33 0.63 17.43 -10.17
N PHE A 34 -0.38 17.57 -11.03
CA PHE A 34 -1.74 17.15 -10.76
C PHE A 34 -2.06 15.88 -11.56
N ILE A 35 -2.55 14.84 -10.90
CA ILE A 35 -2.91 13.57 -11.55
C ILE A 35 -4.29 13.16 -11.08
N ALA A 36 -5.26 13.08 -11.99
CA ALA A 36 -6.56 12.46 -11.79
C ALA A 36 -6.66 11.24 -12.70
N THR A 37 -6.89 10.06 -12.12
CA THR A 37 -6.82 8.80 -12.88
C THR A 37 -7.68 7.69 -12.29
N GLY A 38 -8.03 6.67 -13.10
CA GLY A 38 -8.92 5.59 -12.69
C GLY A 38 -8.21 4.41 -12.01
N ASP A 39 -6.90 4.29 -12.20
CA ASP A 39 -6.05 3.28 -11.58
C ASP A 39 -4.89 3.95 -10.81
N ASP A 40 -3.72 3.34 -10.72
CA ASP A 40 -2.61 3.84 -9.89
C ASP A 40 -2.12 5.24 -10.33
N GLY A 41 -1.95 6.17 -9.38
CA GLY A 41 -1.56 7.56 -9.65
C GLY A 41 -0.13 7.72 -10.15
N ILE A 42 0.84 7.35 -9.33
CA ILE A 42 2.25 7.19 -9.75
C ILE A 42 2.73 5.86 -9.21
N VAL A 43 3.24 5.03 -10.11
CA VAL A 43 3.60 3.65 -9.81
C VAL A 43 5.00 3.30 -10.31
N LEU A 44 5.75 2.57 -9.47
CA LEU A 44 7.05 1.99 -9.81
C LEU A 44 6.85 0.50 -10.08
N LYS A 45 6.98 0.09 -11.35
CA LYS A 45 6.82 -1.28 -11.84
C LYS A 45 8.17 -1.81 -12.34
N PRO A 46 9.07 -2.28 -11.46
CA PRO A 46 10.38 -2.76 -11.87
C PRO A 46 10.29 -4.15 -12.56
N SER A 47 9.57 -4.25 -13.68
CA SER A 47 9.36 -5.52 -14.39
C SER A 47 10.63 -6.01 -15.07
N ASP A 48 11.29 -5.13 -15.82
CA ASP A 48 12.44 -5.50 -16.66
C ASP A 48 13.74 -4.84 -16.19
N TYR A 49 13.62 -3.73 -15.46
CA TYR A 49 14.75 -2.92 -15.03
C TYR A 49 14.61 -2.45 -13.59
N GLU A 50 15.73 -2.35 -12.92
CA GLU A 50 15.82 -1.79 -11.57
C GLU A 50 15.42 -0.31 -11.56
N ILE A 51 14.85 0.14 -10.44
CA ILE A 51 14.45 1.53 -10.21
C ILE A 51 15.22 2.06 -9.00
N ARG A 52 16.05 3.09 -9.19
CA ARG A 52 16.89 3.65 -8.11
C ARG A 52 16.82 5.16 -8.00
N ASN A 53 16.84 5.71 -6.80
CA ASN A 53 16.89 7.16 -6.55
C ASN A 53 15.73 7.89 -7.25
N VAL A 54 14.52 7.71 -6.71
CA VAL A 54 13.29 8.35 -7.18
C VAL A 54 12.85 9.40 -6.17
N ASP A 55 12.78 10.66 -6.59
CA ASP A 55 12.25 11.76 -5.78
C ASP A 55 10.90 12.22 -6.35
N LYS A 56 9.83 12.04 -5.57
CA LYS A 56 8.47 12.49 -5.88
C LYS A 56 8.06 13.56 -4.86
N THR A 57 7.84 14.79 -5.31
CA THR A 57 7.50 15.90 -4.41
C THR A 57 6.37 16.76 -4.96
N ASP A 58 5.62 17.39 -4.07
CA ASP A 58 4.68 18.47 -4.41
C ASP A 58 3.57 18.04 -5.41
N CYS A 59 3.12 16.79 -5.33
CA CYS A 59 2.06 16.27 -6.21
C CYS A 59 0.69 16.26 -5.52
N ILE A 60 -0.34 16.56 -6.32
CA ILE A 60 -1.75 16.38 -5.97
C ILE A 60 -2.30 15.21 -6.80
N ILE A 61 -2.81 14.18 -6.15
CA ILE A 61 -3.22 12.94 -6.81
C ILE A 61 -4.63 12.54 -6.39
N SER A 62 -5.48 12.29 -7.38
CA SER A 62 -6.79 11.66 -7.23
C SER A 62 -6.81 10.36 -8.03
N SER A 63 -7.03 9.26 -7.33
CA SER A 63 -6.99 7.92 -7.91
C SER A 63 -8.10 7.05 -7.32
N TYR A 64 -8.77 6.26 -8.17
CA TYR A 64 -9.68 5.20 -7.70
C TYR A 64 -8.94 3.92 -7.26
N ALA A 65 -7.63 3.83 -7.50
CA ALA A 65 -6.75 2.79 -6.99
C ALA A 65 -5.71 3.38 -6.00
N ASN A 66 -4.41 3.15 -6.20
CA ASN A 66 -3.39 3.63 -5.28
C ASN A 66 -2.81 4.99 -5.70
N CYS A 67 -2.69 5.95 -4.80
CA CYS A 67 -2.12 7.26 -5.15
C CYS A 67 -0.59 7.22 -5.36
N PHE A 68 0.10 6.38 -4.59
CA PHE A 68 1.48 6.02 -4.79
C PHE A 68 1.66 4.52 -4.59
N LYS A 69 2.37 3.87 -5.51
CA LYS A 69 2.61 2.44 -5.44
C LYS A 69 4.02 2.07 -5.88
N ILE A 70 4.64 1.13 -5.16
CA ILE A 70 5.70 0.27 -5.68
C ILE A 70 5.04 -1.08 -5.88
N GLY A 71 5.03 -1.57 -7.12
CA GLY A 71 4.21 -2.73 -7.48
C GLY A 71 3.43 -2.52 -8.78
N THR A 72 2.66 -3.50 -9.23
CA THR A 72 2.63 -4.84 -8.65
C THR A 72 3.70 -5.73 -9.27
N GLU A 73 4.05 -5.48 -10.54
CA GLU A 73 5.08 -6.19 -11.28
C GLU A 73 6.47 -5.92 -10.69
N THR A 74 6.92 -6.83 -9.82
CA THR A 74 8.03 -6.62 -8.88
C THR A 74 9.14 -7.65 -9.08
N GLN A 75 9.69 -7.69 -10.29
CA GLN A 75 10.75 -8.63 -10.69
C GLN A 75 12.16 -8.11 -10.37
N MET A 76 12.40 -6.83 -10.59
CA MET A 76 13.69 -6.17 -10.40
C MET A 76 13.66 -5.28 -9.16
N ASP A 77 14.84 -4.92 -8.66
CA ASP A 77 14.97 -4.28 -7.36
C ASP A 77 14.61 -2.78 -7.42
N VAL A 78 14.10 -2.28 -6.29
CA VAL A 78 13.77 -0.85 -6.08
C VAL A 78 14.53 -0.35 -4.87
N SER A 79 15.24 0.76 -5.00
CA SER A 79 15.90 1.38 -3.85
C SER A 79 15.98 2.90 -3.89
N GLY A 80 15.95 3.54 -2.72
CA GLY A 80 16.11 4.98 -2.59
C GLY A 80 14.93 5.73 -3.18
N VAL A 81 13.75 5.62 -2.55
CA VAL A 81 12.53 6.31 -3.01
C VAL A 81 12.09 7.31 -1.95
N THR A 82 11.95 8.57 -2.35
CA THR A 82 11.40 9.64 -1.53
C THR A 82 10.05 10.08 -2.09
N VAL A 83 9.01 10.07 -1.26
CA VAL A 83 7.71 10.68 -1.56
C VAL A 83 7.43 11.73 -0.50
N LYS A 84 7.29 13.00 -0.90
CA LYS A 84 7.17 14.10 0.06
C LYS A 84 6.14 15.16 -0.35
N ASN A 85 5.49 15.77 0.65
CA ASN A 85 4.63 16.94 0.48
C ASN A 85 3.56 16.72 -0.59
N CYS A 86 2.82 15.62 -0.49
CA CYS A 86 1.77 15.28 -1.45
C CYS A 86 0.39 15.34 -0.82
N TYR A 87 -0.62 15.64 -1.64
CA TYR A 87 -2.03 15.55 -1.28
C TYR A 87 -2.71 14.46 -2.10
N PHE A 88 -3.24 13.46 -1.43
CA PHE A 88 -3.96 12.34 -2.03
C PHE A 88 -5.44 12.47 -1.69
N PHE A 89 -6.33 12.47 -2.66
CA PHE A 89 -7.74 12.64 -2.35
C PHE A 89 -8.64 11.92 -3.33
N LEU A 90 -9.83 11.54 -2.88
CA LEU A 90 -10.89 11.11 -3.77
C LEU A 90 -12.18 11.87 -3.46
N PRO A 91 -12.70 12.67 -4.41
CA PRO A 91 -13.85 13.54 -4.16
C PRO A 91 -15.15 12.80 -3.84
N SER A 92 -15.29 11.55 -4.30
CA SER A 92 -16.50 10.73 -4.10
C SER A 92 -16.34 9.64 -3.04
N GLY A 93 -15.18 9.57 -2.38
CA GLY A 93 -14.94 8.80 -1.15
C GLY A 93 -15.12 7.29 -1.18
N ILE A 94 -15.47 6.68 -2.32
CA ILE A 94 -15.64 5.24 -2.48
C ILE A 94 -14.56 4.75 -3.44
N THR A 95 -13.47 4.17 -2.92
CA THR A 95 -12.60 3.30 -3.73
C THR A 95 -12.91 1.85 -3.42
N GLY A 96 -12.69 0.96 -4.39
CA GLY A 96 -12.87 -0.49 -4.25
C GLY A 96 -11.80 -1.16 -3.38
N GLY A 97 -11.32 -0.48 -2.33
CA GLY A 97 -10.37 -1.00 -1.37
C GLY A 97 -8.91 -0.95 -1.82
N TYR A 98 -8.43 0.25 -2.17
CA TYR A 98 -7.01 0.51 -2.46
C TYR A 98 -6.38 1.45 -1.43
N SER A 99 -5.06 1.65 -1.52
CA SER A 99 -4.26 2.36 -0.53
C SER A 99 -3.77 3.72 -1.01
N GLY A 100 -3.67 4.71 -0.13
CA GLY A 100 -2.99 5.97 -0.44
C GLY A 100 -1.51 5.72 -0.78
N ILE A 101 -0.87 4.86 0.02
CA ILE A 101 0.51 4.41 -0.15
C ILE A 101 0.51 2.89 -0.18
N ALA A 102 1.01 2.29 -1.26
CA ALA A 102 1.25 0.86 -1.38
C ALA A 102 2.74 0.58 -1.65
N ILE A 103 3.36 -0.29 -0.85
CA ILE A 103 4.76 -0.72 -1.01
C ILE A 103 4.75 -2.23 -1.09
N GLU A 104 4.95 -2.76 -2.30
CA GLU A 104 4.77 -4.18 -2.59
C GLU A 104 6.06 -4.80 -3.13
N SER A 105 6.30 -6.04 -2.72
CA SER A 105 7.18 -6.97 -3.42
C SER A 105 6.51 -8.34 -3.38
N CYS A 106 6.00 -8.80 -4.51
CA CYS A 106 5.30 -10.07 -4.61
C CYS A 106 5.87 -11.00 -5.69
N ASP A 107 6.75 -10.49 -6.56
CA ASP A 107 7.37 -11.28 -7.64
C ASP A 107 8.90 -11.36 -7.50
N GLY A 108 9.42 -11.22 -6.27
CA GLY A 108 10.82 -11.50 -5.93
C GLY A 108 11.78 -10.30 -5.92
N SER A 109 11.30 -9.06 -6.02
CA SER A 109 12.14 -7.86 -5.90
C SER A 109 12.65 -7.59 -4.48
N ASN A 110 13.85 -7.04 -4.36
CA ASN A 110 14.27 -6.39 -3.13
C ASN A 110 13.87 -4.91 -3.18
N VAL A 111 13.09 -4.47 -2.21
CA VAL A 111 12.61 -3.09 -2.05
C VAL A 111 13.22 -2.50 -0.79
N SER A 112 13.97 -1.40 -0.93
CA SER A 112 14.73 -0.84 0.18
C SER A 112 14.80 0.68 0.19
N ASP A 113 15.07 1.25 1.37
CA ASP A 113 15.34 2.68 1.55
C ASP A 113 14.20 3.57 1.02
N ILE A 114 13.01 3.35 1.58
CA ILE A 114 11.79 4.08 1.21
C ILE A 114 11.50 5.12 2.28
N SER A 115 11.32 6.37 1.87
CA SER A 115 10.98 7.50 2.74
C SER A 115 9.72 8.19 2.24
N VAL A 116 8.66 8.20 3.05
CA VAL A 116 7.42 8.90 2.76
C VAL A 116 7.16 9.92 3.86
N SER A 117 6.95 11.19 3.49
CA SER A 117 6.77 12.25 4.50
C SER A 117 5.79 13.34 4.07
N ASP A 118 5.16 13.99 5.04
CA ASP A 118 4.31 15.16 4.84
C ASP A 118 3.16 14.87 3.84
N ILE A 119 2.38 13.84 4.12
CA ILE A 119 1.27 13.40 3.25
C ILE A 119 -0.07 13.78 3.87
N LYS A 120 -0.93 14.41 3.09
CA LYS A 120 -2.34 14.63 3.45
C LYS A 120 -3.22 13.73 2.59
N MET A 121 -4.22 13.10 3.21
CA MET A 121 -5.17 12.25 2.53
C MET A 121 -6.62 12.64 2.87
N ASP A 122 -7.54 12.59 1.90
CA ASP A 122 -8.98 12.74 2.13
C ASP A 122 -9.81 11.79 1.27
N GLY A 123 -10.60 10.93 1.91
CA GLY A 123 -11.51 10.00 1.23
C GLY A 123 -10.82 8.79 0.59
N ILE A 124 -9.60 8.48 1.01
CA ILE A 124 -8.84 7.28 0.59
C ILE A 124 -9.30 6.07 1.43
N SER A 125 -9.55 4.90 0.83
CA SER A 125 -10.02 3.73 1.59
C SER A 125 -9.03 3.27 2.65
N SER A 126 -7.80 2.88 2.30
CA SER A 126 -6.75 2.57 3.29
C SER A 126 -5.58 3.56 3.21
N PRO A 127 -5.02 4.05 4.33
CA PRO A 127 -3.85 4.91 4.28
C PRO A 127 -2.61 4.22 3.70
N LEU A 128 -2.34 2.99 4.12
CA LEU A 128 -1.04 2.33 3.94
C LEU A 128 -1.19 0.81 3.79
N LEU A 129 -0.54 0.27 2.76
CA LEU A 129 -0.25 -1.14 2.61
C LEU A 129 1.26 -1.35 2.40
N ILE A 130 1.87 -2.24 3.20
CA ILE A 130 3.19 -2.81 2.94
C ILE A 130 3.01 -4.32 2.83
N TRP A 131 3.32 -4.88 1.66
CA TRP A 131 3.08 -6.29 1.35
C TRP A 131 4.31 -6.96 0.77
N LEU A 132 4.90 -7.88 1.52
CA LEU A 132 5.88 -8.85 1.02
C LEU A 132 5.17 -10.19 0.80
N GLY A 133 5.18 -10.67 -0.43
CA GLY A 133 4.45 -11.87 -0.86
C GLY A 133 5.25 -12.77 -1.80
N ASN A 134 4.66 -13.92 -2.10
CA ASN A 134 5.21 -15.03 -2.87
C ASN A 134 4.31 -15.38 -4.06
N ARG A 135 3.90 -14.36 -4.83
CA ARG A 135 3.02 -14.52 -5.99
C ARG A 135 3.73 -15.16 -7.17
N PHE A 136 4.98 -14.78 -7.40
CA PHE A 136 5.85 -15.35 -8.46
C PHE A 136 5.17 -15.44 -9.83
N LYS A 137 4.53 -14.36 -10.26
CA LYS A 137 3.80 -14.35 -11.54
C LYS A 137 4.71 -14.46 -12.77
N TYR A 138 6.01 -14.20 -12.60
CA TYR A 138 7.00 -14.04 -13.66
C TYR A 138 8.20 -15.00 -13.45
N ASP A 139 9.42 -14.59 -13.76
CA ASP A 139 10.58 -15.50 -13.85
C ASP A 139 11.24 -15.84 -12.50
N LYS A 140 10.96 -15.09 -11.43
CA LYS A 140 11.57 -15.31 -10.10
C LYS A 140 10.70 -16.26 -9.29
N GLU A 141 11.36 -17.19 -8.59
CA GLU A 141 10.71 -18.20 -7.74
C GLU A 141 11.09 -18.06 -6.25
N GLU A 142 11.86 -17.02 -5.89
CA GLU A 142 12.28 -16.76 -4.51
C GLU A 142 11.66 -15.47 -3.99
N VAL A 143 11.24 -15.49 -2.70
CA VAL A 143 10.69 -14.30 -2.03
C VAL A 143 11.77 -13.23 -1.97
N GLY A 144 11.38 -12.02 -2.35
CA GLY A 144 12.26 -10.85 -2.26
C GLY A 144 12.38 -10.32 -0.83
N SER A 145 12.57 -9.02 -0.70
CA SER A 145 12.62 -8.37 0.62
C SER A 145 11.98 -6.98 0.59
N ILE A 146 11.48 -6.55 1.74
CA ILE A 146 11.12 -5.15 1.99
C ILE A 146 11.83 -4.74 3.28
N HIS A 147 12.72 -3.76 3.20
CA HIS A 147 13.39 -3.25 4.40
C HIS A 147 13.71 -1.75 4.38
N GLY A 148 13.71 -1.12 5.55
CA GLY A 148 14.11 0.29 5.68
C GLY A 148 13.04 1.24 5.13
N VAL A 149 11.82 1.09 5.64
CA VAL A 149 10.68 1.94 5.27
C VAL A 149 10.42 2.94 6.38
N ASN A 150 10.50 4.23 6.07
CA ASN A 150 10.23 5.32 7.01
C ASN A 150 9.04 6.13 6.50
N ILE A 151 7.97 6.21 7.29
CA ILE A 151 6.77 6.98 6.95
C ILE A 151 6.51 7.96 8.09
N SER A 152 6.39 9.24 7.76
CA SER A 152 6.23 10.28 8.77
C SER A 152 5.26 11.39 8.38
N ASN A 153 4.65 12.04 9.38
CA ASN A 153 3.78 13.21 9.17
C ASN A 153 2.65 12.95 8.17
N VAL A 154 1.87 11.89 8.41
CA VAL A 154 0.72 11.55 7.56
C VAL A 154 -0.56 11.91 8.28
N THR A 155 -1.43 12.67 7.63
CA THR A 155 -2.80 12.93 8.09
C THR A 155 -3.78 12.41 7.06
N ALA A 156 -4.67 11.50 7.45
CA ALA A 156 -5.68 10.92 6.55
C ALA A 156 -7.08 11.07 7.14
N ALA A 157 -7.97 11.73 6.42
CA ALA A 157 -9.36 11.91 6.83
C ALA A 157 -10.31 11.08 5.96
N ASN A 158 -11.45 10.71 6.55
CA ASN A 158 -12.53 10.01 5.87
C ASN A 158 -12.11 8.66 5.26
N THR A 159 -11.24 7.93 5.95
CA THR A 159 -10.80 6.60 5.50
C THR A 159 -11.82 5.52 5.82
N GLU A 160 -11.71 4.37 5.17
CA GLU A 160 -12.71 3.31 5.27
C GLU A 160 -12.16 1.98 5.82
N MET A 161 -10.89 1.72 5.59
CA MET A 161 -10.19 0.48 5.88
C MET A 161 -8.93 0.74 6.74
N PRO A 162 -8.53 -0.23 7.58
CA PRO A 162 -7.27 -0.14 8.30
C PRO A 162 -6.07 -0.21 7.36
N SER A 163 -4.89 0.15 7.87
CA SER A 163 -3.60 -0.11 7.19
C SER A 163 -3.16 -1.56 7.38
N ALA A 164 -2.19 -2.03 6.60
CA ALA A 164 -1.56 -3.33 6.83
C ALA A 164 -0.06 -3.35 6.53
N ILE A 165 0.69 -4.11 7.31
CA ILE A 165 2.08 -4.50 7.06
C ILE A 165 2.14 -6.01 7.17
N THR A 166 2.49 -6.69 6.08
CA THR A 166 2.50 -8.15 6.03
C THR A 166 3.74 -8.69 5.33
N GLY A 167 4.43 -9.62 6.00
CA GLY A 167 5.29 -10.61 5.36
C GLY A 167 4.51 -11.84 4.88
N CYS A 168 5.23 -12.88 4.51
CA CYS A 168 4.64 -14.14 4.04
C CYS A 168 5.41 -15.36 4.53
N ILE A 169 4.77 -16.52 4.41
CA ILE A 169 5.39 -17.84 4.57
C ILE A 169 5.47 -18.49 3.19
N ASP A 170 6.65 -18.96 2.79
CA ASP A 170 6.82 -19.65 1.51
C ASP A 170 6.43 -21.13 1.56
N ASP A 171 6.51 -21.81 0.42
CA ASP A 171 6.14 -23.23 0.28
C ASP A 171 7.08 -24.18 1.06
N GLU A 172 8.26 -23.71 1.46
CA GLU A 172 9.20 -24.42 2.35
C GLU A 172 8.93 -24.14 3.83
N ASN A 173 7.83 -23.46 4.14
CA ASN A 173 7.40 -23.07 5.49
C ASN A 173 8.42 -22.15 6.19
N LYS A 174 9.17 -21.37 5.41
CA LYS A 174 10.05 -20.32 5.90
C LYS A 174 9.29 -18.99 5.93
N THR A 175 9.31 -18.34 7.08
CA THR A 175 8.76 -16.99 7.24
C THR A 175 9.72 -15.94 6.70
N HIS A 176 9.20 -15.06 5.86
CA HIS A 176 9.89 -13.88 5.34
C HIS A 176 9.30 -12.63 5.96
N TYR A 177 10.15 -11.91 6.69
CA TYR A 177 9.75 -10.73 7.44
C TYR A 177 9.86 -9.47 6.58
N VAL A 178 8.88 -8.57 6.68
CA VAL A 178 9.12 -7.15 6.39
C VAL A 178 9.98 -6.59 7.52
N GLN A 179 11.05 -5.85 7.21
CA GLN A 179 12.04 -5.47 8.21
C GLN A 179 12.24 -3.95 8.33
N ASN A 180 12.50 -3.46 9.54
CA ASN A 180 12.91 -2.06 9.78
C ASN A 180 11.90 -1.05 9.22
N VAL A 181 10.69 -1.06 9.77
CA VAL A 181 9.61 -0.13 9.41
C VAL A 181 9.42 0.87 10.55
N ALA A 182 9.50 2.17 10.25
CA ALA A 182 9.25 3.23 11.22
C ALA A 182 8.08 4.10 10.79
N LEU A 183 7.02 4.11 11.59
CA LEU A 183 5.85 4.98 11.40
C LEU A 183 5.86 6.07 12.48
N ASN A 184 5.89 7.34 12.09
CA ASN A 184 6.03 8.46 13.01
C ASN A 184 4.99 9.55 12.74
N ASN A 185 4.23 10.01 13.73
CA ASN A 185 3.23 11.08 13.59
C ASN A 185 2.22 10.78 12.45
N ILE A 186 1.44 9.71 12.65
CA ILE A 186 0.41 9.25 11.71
C ILE A 186 -0.95 9.44 12.38
N ASN A 187 -1.79 10.29 11.78
CA ASN A 187 -3.11 10.64 12.31
C ASN A 187 -4.19 10.31 11.29
N VAL A 188 -5.07 9.36 11.62
CA VAL A 188 -6.11 8.88 10.72
C VAL A 188 -7.50 9.07 11.35
N SER A 189 -8.50 9.46 10.57
CA SER A 189 -9.90 9.40 10.97
C SER A 189 -10.73 8.61 9.98
N CYS A 190 -11.44 7.61 10.48
CA CYS A 190 -12.40 6.87 9.68
C CYS A 190 -13.64 7.73 9.41
N ARG A 191 -14.25 7.56 8.24
CA ARG A 191 -15.56 8.13 7.93
C ARG A 191 -16.60 7.50 8.86
N ASP A 192 -17.28 8.32 9.66
CA ASP A 192 -18.28 7.81 10.62
C ASP A 192 -19.57 7.38 9.89
N THR A 193 -19.72 6.07 9.74
CA THR A 193 -20.83 5.39 9.07
C THR A 193 -21.19 4.11 9.82
N GLY A 194 -22.31 3.48 9.48
CA GLY A 194 -22.55 2.09 9.87
C GLY A 194 -21.47 1.15 9.31
N GLU A 195 -21.24 0.02 9.98
CA GLU A 195 -20.36 -1.07 9.53
C GLU A 195 -21.19 -2.36 9.43
N ASP A 196 -21.12 -3.05 8.30
CA ASP A 196 -21.62 -4.42 8.11
C ASP A 196 -20.42 -5.29 7.76
N LEU A 197 -19.79 -5.88 8.78
CA LEU A 197 -18.48 -6.51 8.65
C LEU A 197 -18.58 -8.02 8.61
N CYS A 198 -17.80 -8.62 7.71
CA CYS A 198 -17.53 -10.04 7.67
C CYS A 198 -16.11 -10.29 8.20
N ILE A 199 -15.94 -10.38 9.52
CA ILE A 199 -14.61 -10.44 10.13
C ILE A 199 -14.08 -11.88 10.17
N CYS A 200 -12.89 -12.11 9.62
CA CYS A 200 -12.09 -13.29 9.93
C CYS A 200 -11.13 -12.98 11.08
N LYS A 201 -11.16 -13.78 12.15
CA LYS A 201 -10.34 -13.54 13.35
C LYS A 201 -8.84 -13.70 13.12
N THR A 202 -8.46 -14.48 12.11
CA THR A 202 -7.07 -14.79 11.77
C THR A 202 -6.84 -14.47 10.31
N ILE A 203 -5.73 -13.82 10.02
CA ILE A 203 -5.31 -13.50 8.65
C ILE A 203 -4.58 -14.74 8.11
N GLY A 204 -5.07 -15.32 7.01
CA GLY A 204 -4.51 -16.55 6.42
C GLY A 204 -3.27 -16.29 5.55
N GLU A 205 -2.40 -17.30 5.39
CA GLU A 205 -1.15 -17.16 4.62
C GLU A 205 -1.37 -17.13 3.11
N SER A 206 -2.37 -17.86 2.61
CA SER A 206 -2.56 -18.11 1.18
C SER A 206 -2.91 -16.87 0.36
N ALA A 207 -3.33 -15.76 0.99
CA ALA A 207 -3.46 -14.49 0.27
C ALA A 207 -2.12 -14.00 -0.30
N MET A 208 -0.98 -14.33 0.33
CA MET A 208 0.32 -13.76 -0.01
C MET A 208 0.87 -14.23 -1.36
N SER A 209 0.38 -15.37 -1.86
CA SER A 209 0.64 -15.85 -3.23
C SER A 209 -0.33 -15.27 -4.27
N GLY A 210 -1.25 -14.41 -3.84
CA GLY A 210 -2.21 -13.71 -4.67
C GLY A 210 -1.75 -12.31 -5.09
N TYR A 211 -2.69 -11.52 -5.58
CA TYR A 211 -2.45 -10.13 -5.95
C TYR A 211 -2.47 -9.25 -4.67
N PRO A 212 -1.42 -8.45 -4.41
CA PRO A 212 -1.31 -7.61 -3.22
C PRO A 212 -2.32 -6.47 -3.27
N ASP A 213 -3.28 -6.51 -2.36
CA ASP A 213 -4.31 -5.50 -2.23
C ASP A 213 -4.83 -5.51 -0.79
N ILE A 214 -5.17 -4.35 -0.23
CA ILE A 214 -5.56 -4.25 1.18
C ILE A 214 -6.84 -5.06 1.46
N THR A 215 -7.75 -5.17 0.47
CA THR A 215 -8.96 -6.01 0.61
C THR A 215 -8.63 -7.48 0.69
N ARG A 216 -7.48 -7.91 0.17
CA ARG A 216 -7.09 -9.32 0.09
C ARG A 216 -6.24 -9.80 1.25
N VAL A 217 -5.78 -8.92 2.14
CA VAL A 217 -4.89 -9.30 3.26
C VAL A 217 -5.50 -10.43 4.10
N SER A 218 -6.78 -10.30 4.48
CA SER A 218 -7.53 -11.28 5.28
C SER A 218 -8.10 -12.46 4.49
N HIS A 219 -7.81 -12.59 3.19
CA HIS A 219 -8.36 -13.64 2.35
C HIS A 219 -7.58 -14.96 2.41
N ILE A 220 -8.27 -16.04 2.07
CA ILE A 220 -7.67 -17.38 1.97
C ILE A 220 -7.65 -17.87 0.51
N TYR A 221 -8.70 -17.60 -0.28
CA TYR A 221 -8.74 -17.92 -1.70
C TYR A 221 -9.52 -16.85 -2.46
N PHE A 222 -9.13 -16.57 -3.70
CA PHE A 222 -9.95 -15.80 -4.63
C PHE A 222 -10.37 -16.70 -5.78
N ILE A 223 -11.54 -17.33 -5.64
CA ILE A 223 -12.14 -18.14 -6.73
C ILE A 223 -13.13 -17.26 -7.52
N SER A 224 -14.02 -16.54 -6.82
CA SER A 224 -14.89 -15.50 -7.38
C SER A 224 -15.50 -14.64 -6.25
N HIS A 225 -16.05 -13.46 -6.58
CA HIS A 225 -16.77 -12.59 -5.63
C HIS A 225 -18.00 -13.28 -4.99
N GLU A 226 -18.55 -14.29 -5.66
CA GLU A 226 -19.71 -15.06 -5.19
C GLU A 226 -19.32 -16.23 -4.28
N LEU A 227 -18.11 -16.79 -4.45
CA LEU A 227 -17.63 -17.99 -3.77
C LEU A 227 -16.59 -17.72 -2.68
N SER A 228 -15.98 -16.53 -2.68
CA SER A 228 -14.99 -16.10 -1.72
C SER A 228 -15.39 -14.72 -1.20
N LYS A 229 -16.10 -14.68 -0.06
CA LYS A 229 -16.49 -13.42 0.57
C LYS A 229 -15.25 -12.58 0.90
N TYR A 230 -15.35 -11.27 0.71
CA TYR A 230 -14.36 -10.38 1.27
C TYR A 230 -14.43 -10.39 2.79
N TRP A 231 -13.29 -10.67 3.42
CA TRP A 231 -13.20 -10.66 4.88
C TRP A 231 -12.63 -9.32 5.32
N ASP A 232 -13.32 -8.65 6.22
CA ASP A 232 -12.81 -7.47 6.88
C ASP A 232 -11.68 -7.85 7.83
N LEU A 233 -10.66 -6.97 7.88
CA LEU A 233 -9.57 -7.12 8.83
C LEU A 233 -10.10 -7.01 10.28
N PRO A 234 -9.59 -7.84 11.22
CA PRO A 234 -10.07 -7.92 12.59
C PRO A 234 -9.68 -6.72 13.47
N CYS A 235 -9.17 -5.64 12.87
CA CYS A 235 -8.76 -4.43 13.55
C CYS A 235 -9.26 -3.18 12.81
N TYR A 236 -9.30 -2.04 13.49
CA TYR A 236 -9.70 -0.77 12.86
C TYR A 236 -8.53 0.14 12.48
N ALA A 237 -7.34 -0.03 13.09
CA ALA A 237 -6.21 0.84 12.83
C ALA A 237 -5.21 0.18 11.86
N MET A 238 -4.61 -0.94 12.27
CA MET A 238 -3.60 -1.59 11.44
C MET A 238 -3.40 -3.08 11.77
N ALA A 239 -3.26 -3.88 10.73
CA ALA A 239 -2.86 -5.27 10.81
C ALA A 239 -1.35 -5.39 10.57
N VAL A 240 -0.64 -6.11 11.43
CA VAL A 240 0.81 -6.24 11.39
C VAL A 240 1.14 -7.72 11.56
N ARG A 241 1.72 -8.34 10.53
CA ARG A 241 2.16 -9.73 10.63
C ARG A 241 3.44 -10.05 9.90
N HIS A 242 4.21 -11.00 10.44
CA HIS A 242 5.53 -11.37 9.89
C HIS A 242 6.37 -10.12 9.66
N VAL A 243 6.53 -9.32 10.71
CA VAL A 243 7.29 -8.07 10.69
C VAL A 243 8.38 -8.11 11.75
N GLN A 244 9.57 -7.66 11.42
CA GLN A 244 10.68 -7.55 12.35
C GLN A 244 11.13 -6.09 12.46
N ASN A 245 11.30 -5.61 13.69
CA ASN A 245 11.73 -4.25 14.01
C ASN A 245 10.79 -3.19 13.38
N VAL A 246 9.55 -3.17 13.86
CA VAL A 246 8.58 -2.14 13.52
C VAL A 246 8.34 -1.19 14.70
N THR A 247 8.37 0.11 14.43
CA THR A 247 8.15 1.16 15.44
C THR A 247 6.96 2.04 15.07
N TYR A 248 6.20 2.41 16.11
CA TYR A 248 5.07 3.33 16.02
C TYR A 248 5.28 4.45 17.03
N ASP A 249 5.68 5.63 16.56
CA ASP A 249 5.73 6.83 17.38
C ASP A 249 4.58 7.74 16.96
N ASP A 250 3.67 8.05 17.89
CA ASP A 250 2.47 8.84 17.62
C ASP A 250 1.60 8.34 16.43
N TYR A 251 1.15 7.09 16.51
CA TYR A 251 0.19 6.49 15.56
C TYR A 251 -1.23 6.47 16.15
N SER A 252 -2.09 7.34 15.63
CA SER A 252 -3.46 7.53 16.09
C SER A 252 -4.48 7.27 14.96
N VAL A 253 -5.55 6.55 15.30
CA VAL A 253 -6.69 6.31 14.40
C VAL A 253 -7.95 6.54 15.20
N THR A 254 -8.80 7.44 14.72
CA THR A 254 -10.16 7.64 15.23
C THR A 254 -11.10 6.68 14.50
N PRO A 255 -11.58 5.62 15.17
CA PRO A 255 -12.50 4.67 14.54
C PRO A 255 -13.88 5.29 14.34
N ARG A 256 -14.72 4.58 13.59
CA ARG A 256 -16.17 4.84 13.54
C ARG A 256 -16.79 4.69 14.93
N THR A 257 -17.84 5.44 15.22
CA THR A 257 -18.52 5.41 16.52
C THR A 257 -19.12 4.04 16.87
N CYS A 258 -19.51 3.27 15.86
CA CYS A 258 -20.06 1.92 16.00
C CYS A 258 -19.00 0.80 16.05
N ASN A 259 -17.71 1.12 15.83
CA ASN A 259 -16.67 0.12 15.69
C ASN A 259 -16.45 -0.64 17.01
N THR A 260 -16.29 -1.96 16.89
CA THR A 260 -16.06 -2.86 18.03
C THR A 260 -14.78 -3.68 17.91
N ARG A 261 -13.97 -3.43 16.86
CA ARG A 261 -12.73 -4.17 16.58
C ARG A 261 -11.60 -3.66 17.47
N ASP A 262 -10.57 -4.47 17.63
CA ASP A 262 -9.36 -4.04 18.32
C ASP A 262 -8.59 -2.99 17.49
N LYS A 263 -7.78 -2.16 18.17
CA LYS A 263 -6.96 -1.15 17.48
C LYS A 263 -6.00 -1.82 16.49
N PHE A 264 -5.26 -2.80 16.96
CA PHE A 264 -4.25 -3.51 16.17
C PHE A 264 -4.54 -5.00 16.11
N TYR A 265 -4.25 -5.61 14.97
CA TYR A 265 -4.01 -7.05 14.86
C TYR A 265 -2.49 -7.24 14.77
N VAL A 266 -1.92 -8.06 15.64
CA VAL A 266 -0.47 -8.31 15.72
C VAL A 266 -0.24 -9.80 15.77
N ASP A 267 0.57 -10.32 14.84
CA ASP A 267 0.84 -11.75 14.70
C ASP A 267 2.27 -11.97 14.19
N ASP A 268 3.07 -12.80 14.85
CA ASP A 268 4.49 -13.02 14.52
C ASP A 268 5.29 -11.73 14.25
N VAL A 269 5.34 -10.85 15.25
CA VAL A 269 6.13 -9.60 15.23
C VAL A 269 7.33 -9.72 16.16
N LYS A 270 8.51 -9.34 15.65
CA LYS A 270 9.82 -9.48 16.32
C LYS A 270 10.50 -8.13 16.59
#